data_AF-A0A1V6K0Z9-F1
#
_entry.id   AF-A0A1V6K0Z9-F1
#
_cell.length_a   1.000
_cell.length_b   1.000
_cell.length_c   1.000
_cell.angle_alpha   90.00
_cell.angle_beta   90.00
_cell.angle_gamma   90.00
#
_symmetry.space_group_name_H-M   'P 1'
#
loop_
_entity.id
_entity.type
_entity.pdbx_description
1 polymer ?
#
loop_
_entity_poly.entity_id
_entity_poly.type
_entity_poly.pdbx_seq_one_letter_code
_entity_poly.pdbx_strand_id
1 'polypeptide(L)'
;MRNFANVSIFLALLSWTAAFYTGPDGGFIWDLGKYSLFMAGLAVFLHLLAFIFPGSAPVHRPLKKSEIRKCRTCGRPAIPGSDLCKYHTDEMRALDGGGMR
;
A
#
# COMPACT_ATOMS: atom_id res chain seq x y z
N MET A 1 0.43 -6.56 -3.02
CA MET A 1 -0.07 -6.95 -4.37
C MET A 1 0.59 -8.22 -4.90
N ARG A 2 1.92 -8.33 -4.92
CA ARG A 2 2.66 -9.51 -5.44
C ARG A 2 2.29 -10.85 -4.80
N ASN A 3 2.03 -10.88 -3.49
CA ASN A 3 1.58 -12.10 -2.80
C ASN A 3 0.14 -12.50 -3.16
N PHE A 4 -0.76 -11.51 -3.37
CA PHE A 4 -2.16 -11.77 -3.72
C PHE A 4 -2.28 -12.33 -5.14
N ALA A 5 -1.46 -11.80 -6.06
CA ALA A 5 -1.32 -12.31 -7.41
C ALA A 5 -0.80 -13.75 -7.47
N ASN A 6 0.23 -14.05 -6.69
CA ASN A 6 0.75 -15.41 -6.61
C ASN A 6 -0.32 -16.35 -6.06
N VAL A 7 -1.02 -15.97 -4.99
CA VAL A 7 -2.11 -16.78 -4.41
C VAL A 7 -3.26 -16.98 -5.41
N SER A 8 -3.66 -15.96 -6.18
CA SER A 8 -4.70 -16.12 -7.20
C SER A 8 -4.28 -17.05 -8.35
N ILE A 9 -3.01 -17.00 -8.76
CA ILE A 9 -2.48 -17.92 -9.79
C ILE A 9 -2.46 -19.35 -9.25
N PHE A 10 -2.03 -19.56 -8.01
CA PHE A 10 -2.04 -20.89 -7.38
C PHE A 10 -3.45 -21.45 -7.22
N LEU A 11 -4.42 -20.63 -6.79
CA LEU A 11 -5.83 -21.03 -6.68
C LEU A 11 -6.44 -21.38 -8.04
N ALA A 12 -6.10 -20.63 -9.08
CA ALA A 12 -6.54 -20.94 -10.44
C ALA A 12 -5.95 -22.27 -10.96
N LEU A 13 -4.67 -22.52 -10.70
CA LEU A 13 -4.02 -23.79 -11.05
C LEU A 13 -4.63 -24.98 -10.31
N LEU A 14 -4.96 -24.82 -9.02
CA LEU A 14 -5.64 -25.85 -8.21
C LEU A 14 -7.06 -26.10 -8.70
N SER A 15 -7.81 -25.04 -9.01
CA SER A 15 -9.17 -25.16 -9.56
C SER A 15 -9.16 -25.83 -10.94
N TRP A 16 -8.16 -25.52 -11.79
CA TRP A 16 -8.03 -26.12 -13.11
C TRP A 16 -7.65 -27.61 -13.03
N THR A 17 -6.74 -27.98 -12.14
CA THR A 17 -6.37 -29.39 -11.93
C THR A 17 -7.53 -30.22 -11.38
N ALA A 18 -8.35 -29.65 -10.48
CA ALA A 18 -9.58 -30.30 -10.01
C ALA A 18 -10.62 -30.49 -11.12
N ALA A 19 -10.79 -29.49 -12.00
CA ALA A 19 -11.67 -29.59 -13.16
C ALA A 19 -11.17 -30.58 -14.21
N PHE A 20 -9.86 -30.67 -14.41
CA PHE A 20 -9.24 -31.64 -15.32
C PHE A 20 -9.44 -33.07 -14.84
N TYR A 21 -9.37 -33.30 -13.52
CA TYR A 21 -9.53 -34.63 -12.93
C TYR A 21 -10.97 -35.16 -12.99
N THR A 22 -11.96 -34.27 -12.99
CA THR A 22 -13.39 -34.64 -13.06
C THR A 22 -13.90 -34.87 -14.48
N GLY A 23 -13.16 -34.40 -15.49
CA GLY A 23 -13.49 -34.63 -16.91
C GLY A 23 -14.74 -33.86 -17.39
N PRO A 24 -15.02 -33.90 -18.71
CA PRO A 24 -16.12 -33.16 -19.33
C PRO A 24 -17.52 -33.61 -18.89
N ASP A 25 -17.64 -34.80 -18.28
CA ASP A 25 -18.90 -35.36 -17.81
C ASP A 25 -19.36 -34.76 -16.47
N GLY A 26 -18.48 -34.02 -15.78
CA GLY A 26 -18.76 -33.35 -14.51
C GLY A 26 -19.62 -32.07 -14.63
N GLY A 27 -20.04 -31.69 -15.84
CA GLY A 27 -20.96 -30.61 -16.15
C GLY A 27 -20.60 -29.28 -15.48
N PHE A 28 -21.16 -29.04 -14.28
CA PHE A 28 -20.92 -27.85 -13.46
C PHE A 28 -19.43 -27.61 -13.14
N ILE A 29 -18.68 -28.67 -12.80
CA ILE A 29 -17.25 -28.54 -12.42
C ILE A 29 -16.38 -28.22 -13.65
N TRP A 30 -16.76 -28.75 -14.82
CA TRP A 30 -16.07 -28.50 -16.08
C TRP A 30 -16.25 -27.06 -16.57
N ASP A 31 -17.47 -26.52 -16.48
CA ASP A 31 -17.71 -25.11 -16.80
C ASP A 31 -17.03 -24.18 -15.80
N LEU A 32 -17.03 -24.51 -14.50
CA LEU A 32 -16.23 -23.78 -13.50
C LEU A 32 -14.74 -23.77 -13.84
N GLY A 33 -14.21 -24.89 -14.34
CA GLY A 33 -12.84 -25.02 -14.82
C GLY A 33 -12.53 -24.08 -15.98
N LYS A 34 -13.40 -23.99 -16.98
CA LYS A 34 -13.22 -23.06 -18.12
C LYS A 34 -13.22 -21.61 -17.67
N TYR A 35 -14.14 -21.22 -16.79
CA TYR A 35 -14.18 -19.86 -16.23
C TYR A 35 -12.94 -19.56 -15.37
N SER A 36 -12.47 -20.54 -14.60
CA SER A 36 -11.22 -20.45 -13.85
C SER A 36 -10.02 -20.20 -14.76
N LEU A 37 -9.91 -20.91 -15.88
CA LEU A 37 -8.83 -20.73 -16.85
C LEU A 37 -8.90 -19.35 -17.53
N PHE A 38 -10.09 -18.89 -17.88
CA PHE A 38 -10.30 -17.56 -18.44
C PHE A 38 -9.87 -16.46 -17.46
N MET A 39 -10.29 -16.56 -16.19
CA MET A 39 -9.89 -15.63 -15.14
C MET A 39 -8.39 -15.68 -14.85
N ALA A 40 -7.76 -16.86 -14.91
CA ALA A 40 -6.33 -17.02 -14.77
C ALA A 40 -5.58 -16.30 -15.90
N GLY A 41 -6.02 -16.49 -17.15
CA GLY A 41 -5.45 -15.82 -18.32
C GLY A 41 -5.60 -14.31 -18.24
N LEU A 42 -6.78 -13.82 -17.84
CA LEU A 42 -7.02 -12.39 -17.63
C LEU A 42 -6.11 -11.82 -16.54
N ALA A 43 -5.93 -12.54 -15.42
CA ALA A 43 -5.05 -12.11 -14.34
C ALA A 43 -3.58 -12.02 -14.78
N VAL A 44 -3.09 -12.97 -15.58
CA VAL A 44 -1.74 -12.92 -16.16
C VAL A 44 -1.61 -11.77 -17.16
N PHE A 45 -2.63 -11.54 -18.00
CA PHE A 45 -2.64 -10.43 -18.94
C PHE A 45 -2.58 -9.06 -18.23
N LEU A 46 -3.37 -8.87 -17.17
CA LEU A 46 -3.30 -7.66 -16.34
C LEU A 46 -1.95 -7.50 -15.64
N HIS A 47 -1.31 -8.62 -15.24
CA HIS A 47 0.06 -8.58 -14.71
C HIS A 47 1.09 -8.15 -15.74
N LEU A 48 0.96 -8.63 -16.99
CA LEU A 48 1.82 -8.20 -18.08
C LEU A 48 1.61 -6.73 -18.42
N LEU A 49 0.37 -6.24 -18.40
CA LEU A 49 0.08 -4.82 -18.57
C LEU A 49 0.68 -3.96 -17.45
N ALA A 50 0.60 -4.42 -16.19
CA ALA A 50 1.25 -3.74 -15.06
C ALA A 50 2.78 -3.76 -15.16
N PHE A 51 3.37 -4.77 -15.82
CA PHE A 51 4.81 -4.83 -16.10
C PHE A 51 5.23 -3.87 -17.23
N ILE A 52 4.43 -3.76 -18.30
CA ILE A 52 4.69 -2.87 -19.44
C ILE A 52 4.50 -1.39 -19.06
N PHE A 53 3.54 -1.08 -18.18
CA PHE A 53 3.25 0.27 -17.70
C PHE A 53 3.54 0.42 -16.20
N PRO A 54 4.82 0.49 -15.77
CA PRO A 54 5.17 0.53 -14.34
C PRO A 54 4.84 1.84 -13.62
N GLY A 55 4.06 2.75 -14.22
CA GLY A 55 3.86 4.13 -13.75
C GLY A 55 2.48 4.48 -13.16
N SER A 56 1.48 3.59 -13.18
CA SER A 56 0.10 3.93 -12.81
C SER A 56 -0.27 3.63 -11.35
N ALA A 57 0.60 2.96 -10.59
CA ALA A 57 0.35 2.73 -9.17
C ALA A 57 0.65 4.03 -8.39
N PRO A 58 -0.32 4.60 -7.64
CA PRO A 58 -0.04 5.73 -6.77
C PRO A 58 0.99 5.30 -5.74
N VAL A 59 2.21 5.82 -5.89
CA VAL A 59 3.28 5.64 -4.91
C VAL A 59 2.82 6.39 -3.66
N HIS A 60 2.17 5.68 -2.74
CA HIS A 60 2.01 6.14 -1.37
C HIS A 60 3.41 6.20 -0.75
N ARG A 61 4.09 7.33 -0.94
CA ARG A 61 5.32 7.62 -0.21
C ARG A 61 4.93 7.69 1.26
N PRO A 62 5.38 6.76 2.12
CA PRO A 62 5.21 6.96 3.55
C PRO A 62 5.89 8.28 3.91
N LEU A 63 5.18 9.19 4.56
CA LEU A 63 5.80 10.39 5.12
C LEU A 63 6.97 9.90 6.00
N LYS A 64 8.20 10.29 5.64
CA LYS A 64 9.39 9.94 6.41
C LYS A 64 9.17 10.40 7.86
N LYS A 65 8.98 9.43 8.75
CA LYS A 65 8.96 9.59 10.21
C LYS A 65 10.31 10.05 10.78
N SER A 66 11.31 10.32 9.94
CA SER A 66 12.72 10.42 10.33
C SER A 66 13.26 11.84 10.42
N GLU A 67 12.43 12.87 10.33
CA GLU A 67 12.87 14.21 10.70
C GLU A 67 12.01 14.68 11.87
N ILE A 68 12.28 14.09 13.04
CA ILE A 68 11.97 14.75 14.31
C ILE A 68 12.76 16.06 14.24
N ARG A 69 12.09 17.13 13.78
CA ARG A 69 12.71 18.45 13.60
C ARG A 69 13.35 18.82 14.93
N LYS A 70 14.59 19.27 14.89
CA LYS A 70 15.26 19.76 16.09
C LYS A 70 14.88 21.22 16.28
N CYS A 71 14.76 21.61 17.53
CA CYS A 71 14.58 23.00 17.91
C CYS A 71 15.75 23.83 17.36
N ARG A 72 15.43 24.91 16.64
CA ARG A 72 16.44 25.81 16.06
C ARG A 72 17.39 26.39 17.12
N THR A 73 16.92 26.59 18.34
CA THR A 73 17.68 27.27 19.40
C THR A 73 18.54 26.32 20.23
N CYS A 74 18.04 25.13 20.56
CA CYS A 74 18.68 24.24 21.53
C CYS A 74 18.88 22.79 21.07
N GLY A 75 18.49 22.46 19.83
CA GLY A 75 18.69 21.12 19.26
C GLY A 75 17.82 20.00 19.85
N ARG A 76 17.01 20.29 20.89
CA ARG A 76 16.02 19.35 21.48
C ARG A 76 14.92 19.00 20.47
N PRO A 77 14.22 17.86 20.61
CA PRO A 77 13.11 17.52 19.71
C PRO A 77 12.06 18.64 19.70
N ALA A 78 11.72 19.12 18.51
CA ALA A 78 10.68 20.12 18.30
C ALA A 78 9.30 19.49 18.35
N ILE A 79 8.30 20.30 18.68
CA ILE A 79 6.90 19.88 18.71
C ILE A 79 6.44 19.64 17.27
N PRO A 80 5.58 18.63 17.01
CA PRO A 80 4.98 18.44 15.69
C PRO A 80 4.31 19.74 15.20
N GLY A 81 4.78 20.27 14.07
CA GLY A 81 4.26 21.50 13.46
C GLY A 81 4.98 22.79 13.83
N SER A 82 6.00 22.76 14.71
CA SER A 82 6.86 23.92 14.97
C SER A 82 8.34 23.57 14.87
N ASP A 83 9.18 24.59 14.69
CA ASP A 83 10.64 24.44 14.64
C ASP A 83 11.29 24.73 16.02
N LEU A 84 10.48 24.76 17.09
CA LEU A 84 10.88 25.06 18.46
C LEU A 84 10.49 23.92 19.41
N CYS A 85 11.27 23.72 20.46
CA CYS A 85 10.89 22.82 21.55
C CYS A 85 9.85 23.49 22.46
N LYS A 86 9.17 22.69 23.29
CA LYS A 86 8.15 23.16 24.24
C LYS A 86 8.60 24.38 25.06
N TYR A 87 9.84 24.36 25.54
CA TYR A 87 10.38 25.44 26.35
C TYR A 87 10.46 26.78 25.59
N HIS A 88 11.05 26.78 24.39
CA HIS A 88 11.16 28.01 23.60
C HIS A 88 9.85 28.44 22.95
N THR A 89 8.92 27.52 22.70
CA THR A 89 7.56 27.93 22.30
C THR A 89 6.84 28.66 23.42
N ASP A 90 7.03 28.23 24.68
CA ASP A 90 6.41 28.88 25.84
C ASP A 90 7.07 30.24 26.13
N GLU A 91 8.38 30.35 25.94
CA GLU A 91 9.12 31.62 26.02
C GLU A 91 8.65 32.63 24.96
N MET A 92 8.53 32.21 23.69
CA MET A 92 8.02 33.09 22.63
C MET A 92 6.57 33.51 22.89
N ARG A 93 5.72 32.61 23.39
CA ARG A 93 4.34 32.95 23.78
C ARG A 93 4.28 33.91 24.97
N ALA A 94 5.21 33.80 25.92
CA ALA A 94 5.30 34.73 27.04
C ALA A 94 5.73 36.13 26.58
N LEU A 95 6.61 36.22 25.57
CA LEU A 95 7.01 37.47 24.95
C LEU A 95 5.87 38.10 24.12
N ASP A 96 5.18 37.30 23.31
CA ASP A 96 4.08 37.78 22.46
C ASP A 96 2.80 38.09 23.27
N GLY A 97 2.54 37.36 24.36
CA GLY A 97 1.39 37.55 25.25
C GLY A 97 1.58 38.64 26.32
N GLY A 98 2.79 39.17 26.48
CA GLY A 98 3.11 40.27 27.41
C GLY A 98 2.72 41.66 26.90
N GLY A 99 2.20 41.77 25.68
CA GLY A 99 1.82 43.02 25.01
C GLY A 99 0.41 43.55 25.30
N MET A 100 -0.31 43.01 26.30
CA MET A 100 -1.58 43.57 26.75
C MET A 100 -1.44 44.11 28.19
N ARG A 101 -0.88 45.32 28.28
CA ARG A 101 -1.13 46.25 29.39
C ARG A 101 -1.54 47.58 28.82
#